data_AF-A0A1G4XWV2-F1
#
_entry.id   AF-A0A1G4XWV2-F1
#
_cell.length_a   1.000
_cell.length_b   1.000
_cell.length_c   1.000
_cell.angle_alpha   90.00
_cell.angle_beta   90.00
_cell.angle_gamma   90.00
#
_symmetry.space_group_name_H-M   'P 1'
#
loop_
_entity.id
_entity.type
_entity.pdbx_description
1 polymer ?
#
loop_
_entity_poly.entity_id
_entity_poly.type
_entity_poly.pdbx_seq_one_letter_code
_entity_poly.pdbx_strand_id
1 'polypeptide(L)'
;MTRFDVRESLVLTGRGKWVQGELDGAPPAVGDELVVVHTGARVRVRQVADDGGRLLLDDVVRPGAVLVGLADTLPDVPDPGPVPPPGPVHYEVGFTGRITGRGPVLSGSLRRGVVEAGAVLAVVGSGATVRVRSVEFHRRETVDGVVLGLYPHPDDAAHVAEGDVLVSREGEG
;
A
#
# COMPACT_ATOMS: atom_id res chain seq x y z
N MET A 1 -0.69 25.65 11.22
CA MET A 1 -1.74 24.85 10.59
C MET A 1 -1.11 23.60 10.04
N THR A 2 -1.66 22.44 10.40
CA THR A 2 -1.29 21.12 9.90
C THR A 2 -2.36 20.71 8.90
N ARG A 3 -1.99 20.48 7.64
CA ARG A 3 -2.87 19.94 6.61
C ARG A 3 -2.16 18.82 5.85
N PHE A 4 -2.83 17.68 5.69
CA PHE A 4 -2.29 16.54 4.94
C PHE A 4 -3.34 16.04 3.95
N ASP A 5 -3.06 16.19 2.66
CA ASP A 5 -3.90 15.76 1.54
C ASP A 5 -3.56 14.32 1.16
N VAL A 6 -4.44 13.38 1.52
CA VAL A 6 -4.23 11.94 1.32
C VAL A 6 -4.39 11.58 -0.16
N ARG A 7 -3.32 11.09 -0.77
CA ARG A 7 -3.32 10.59 -2.17
C ARG A 7 -3.59 9.10 -2.24
N GLU A 8 -3.02 8.34 -1.31
CA GLU A 8 -3.12 6.88 -1.30
C GLU A 8 -3.35 6.38 0.12
N SER A 9 -4.06 5.25 0.21
CA SER A 9 -4.31 4.53 1.46
C SER A 9 -3.76 3.11 1.30
N LEU A 10 -2.90 2.74 2.24
CA LEU A 10 -2.10 1.53 2.20
C LEU A 10 -2.41 0.73 3.48
N VAL A 11 -3.32 -0.23 3.37
CA VAL A 11 -3.56 -1.18 4.46
C VAL A 11 -2.53 -2.30 4.34
N LEU A 12 -1.47 -2.21 5.14
CA LEU A 12 -0.35 -3.15 5.07
C LEU A 12 -0.51 -4.22 6.17
N THR A 13 -0.68 -5.48 5.77
CA THR A 13 -0.82 -6.61 6.72
C THR A 13 0.35 -6.65 7.70
N GLY A 14 0.04 -6.59 9.00
CA GLY A 14 1.04 -6.59 10.08
C GLY A 14 1.78 -5.27 10.31
N ARG A 15 1.50 -4.22 9.52
CA ARG A 15 2.13 -2.88 9.64
C ARG A 15 1.15 -1.74 9.86
N GLY A 16 -0.14 -2.03 9.79
CA GLY A 16 -1.21 -1.09 10.08
C GLY A 16 -1.59 -0.25 8.86
N LYS A 17 -2.28 0.86 9.13
CA LYS A 17 -3.06 1.61 8.16
C LYS A 17 -2.28 2.87 7.78
N TRP A 18 -1.48 2.77 6.72
CA TRP A 18 -0.67 3.87 6.24
C TRP A 18 -1.45 4.73 5.25
N VAL A 19 -1.14 6.01 5.22
CA VAL A 19 -1.53 6.92 4.13
C VAL A 19 -0.32 7.61 3.56
N GLN A 20 -0.34 7.88 2.26
CA GLN A 20 0.63 8.71 1.57
C GLN A 20 -0.07 9.94 1.02
N GLY A 21 0.59 11.09 1.08
CA GLY A 21 -0.02 12.35 0.73
C GLY A 21 0.94 13.51 0.67
N GLU A 22 0.38 14.70 0.54
CA GLU A 22 1.13 15.96 0.58
C GLU A 22 0.84 16.68 1.88
N LEU A 23 1.91 17.12 2.55
CA LEU A 23 1.83 17.95 3.74
C LEU A 23 1.89 19.42 3.33
N ASP A 24 0.92 20.20 3.80
CA ASP A 24 0.94 21.65 3.79
C ASP A 24 0.96 22.18 5.23
N GLY A 25 1.99 22.94 5.57
CA GLY A 25 2.22 23.48 6.91
C GLY A 25 3.06 22.60 7.83
N ALA A 26 2.71 22.58 9.13
CA ALA A 26 3.52 21.92 10.14
C ALA A 26 3.32 20.39 10.11
N PRO A 27 4.40 19.58 10.19
CA PRO A 27 4.26 18.12 10.21
C PRO A 27 3.58 17.68 11.51
N PRO A 28 2.66 16.71 11.45
CA PRO A 28 2.11 16.12 12.66
C PRO A 28 3.18 15.32 13.41
N ALA A 29 3.05 15.24 14.72
CA ALA A 29 3.89 14.40 15.58
C ALA A 29 3.21 13.07 15.88
N VAL A 30 4.01 12.08 16.28
CA VAL A 30 3.47 10.81 16.80
C VAL A 30 2.66 11.09 18.07
N GLY A 31 1.42 10.60 18.08
CA GLY A 31 0.46 10.83 19.15
C GLY A 31 -0.57 11.93 18.85
N ASP A 32 -0.31 12.77 17.83
CA ASP A 32 -1.26 13.81 17.44
C ASP A 32 -2.57 13.22 16.94
N GLU A 33 -3.67 13.90 17.23
CA GLU A 33 -4.98 13.63 16.65
C GLU A 33 -5.24 14.58 15.49
N LEU A 34 -5.60 13.99 14.35
CA LEU A 34 -6.01 14.71 13.15
C LEU A 34 -7.50 14.49 12.90
N VAL A 35 -8.14 15.49 12.32
CA VAL A 35 -9.54 15.46 11.92
C VAL A 35 -9.63 15.21 10.42
N VAL A 36 -10.41 14.21 10.03
CA VAL A 36 -10.80 13.97 8.64
C VAL A 36 -11.86 15.00 8.25
N VAL A 37 -11.47 16.03 7.49
CA VAL A 37 -12.28 17.23 7.21
C VAL A 37 -13.71 16.89 6.79
N HIS A 38 -13.87 15.94 5.86
CA HIS A 38 -15.16 15.59 5.26
C HIS A 38 -16.13 14.84 6.19
N THR A 39 -15.61 14.19 7.25
CA THR A 39 -16.43 13.32 8.13
C THR A 39 -16.45 13.78 9.57
N GLY A 40 -15.51 14.66 9.96
CA GLY A 40 -15.26 15.01 11.36
C GLY A 40 -14.65 13.88 12.19
N ALA A 41 -14.37 12.72 11.57
CA ALA A 41 -13.75 11.59 12.25
C ALA A 41 -12.34 11.96 12.74
N ARG A 42 -11.95 11.41 13.89
CA ARG A 42 -10.61 11.61 14.46
C ARG A 42 -9.76 10.39 14.21
N VAL A 43 -8.52 10.62 13.82
CA VAL A 43 -7.51 9.58 13.62
C VAL A 43 -6.23 9.97 14.33
N ARG A 44 -5.56 9.02 14.97
CA ARG A 44 -4.33 9.26 15.71
C ARG A 44 -3.12 8.85 14.88
N VAL A 45 -2.13 9.73 14.83
CA VAL A 45 -0.83 9.46 14.21
C VAL A 45 -0.05 8.51 15.11
N ARG A 46 0.29 7.34 14.57
CA ARG A 46 1.07 6.29 15.24
C ARG A 46 2.53 6.32 14.83
N GLN A 47 2.81 6.76 13.61
CA GLN A 47 4.15 6.91 13.06
C GLN A 47 4.12 7.93 11.92
N VAL A 48 5.24 8.63 11.72
CA VAL A 48 5.49 9.52 10.58
C VAL A 48 6.74 9.00 9.89
N ALA A 49 6.71 8.86 8.56
CA ALA A 49 7.90 8.50 7.80
C ALA A 49 8.89 9.68 7.78
N ASP A 50 10.19 9.39 7.60
CA ASP A 50 11.24 10.42 7.65
C ASP A 50 11.10 11.51 6.59
N ASP A 51 10.42 11.21 5.48
CA ASP A 51 10.12 12.16 4.39
C ASP A 51 8.90 13.06 4.68
N GLY A 52 8.16 12.80 5.76
CA GLY A 52 6.92 13.48 6.11
C GLY A 52 5.74 13.22 5.15
N GLY A 53 5.94 12.46 4.08
CA GLY A 53 4.95 12.18 3.04
C GLY A 53 4.05 10.99 3.37
N ARG A 54 4.33 10.26 4.46
CA ARG A 54 3.55 9.09 4.90
C ARG A 54 3.27 9.11 6.40
N LEU A 55 2.04 8.75 6.75
CA LEU A 55 1.55 8.67 8.13
C LEU A 55 0.96 7.29 8.39
N LEU A 56 1.36 6.66 9.50
CA LEU A 56 0.66 5.50 10.04
C LEU A 56 -0.44 5.99 10.97
N LEU A 57 -1.66 5.54 10.73
CA LEU A 57 -2.84 5.92 11.49
C LEU A 57 -3.40 4.72 12.25
N ASP A 58 -4.15 4.98 13.31
CA ASP A 58 -4.92 3.95 14.02
C ASP A 58 -6.20 3.56 13.27
N ASP A 59 -6.67 4.40 12.35
CA ASP A 59 -7.78 4.09 11.45
C ASP A 59 -7.52 4.31 9.96
N VAL A 60 -8.36 3.67 9.14
CA VAL A 60 -8.23 3.68 7.68
C VAL A 60 -8.78 5.01 7.22
N VAL A 61 -7.93 5.79 6.57
CA VAL A 61 -8.36 7.03 5.92
C VAL A 61 -8.36 6.82 4.42
N ARG A 62 -9.44 7.27 3.77
CA ARG A 62 -9.64 7.12 2.34
C ARG A 62 -8.69 8.01 1.52
N PRO A 63 -8.25 7.55 0.34
CA PRO A 63 -7.70 8.44 -0.69
C PRO A 63 -8.63 9.63 -0.97
N GLY A 64 -8.05 10.80 -1.23
CA GLY A 64 -8.76 12.06 -1.42
C GLY A 64 -9.22 12.74 -0.13
N ALA A 65 -9.06 12.11 1.04
CA ALA A 65 -9.35 12.77 2.30
C ALA A 65 -8.33 13.88 2.60
N VAL A 66 -8.78 14.90 3.32
CA VAL A 66 -7.91 15.91 3.93
C VAL A 66 -7.90 15.68 5.43
N LEU A 67 -6.71 15.60 6.01
CA LEU A 67 -6.49 15.55 7.45
C LEU A 67 -6.00 16.91 7.92
N VAL A 68 -6.56 17.43 9.01
CA VAL A 68 -6.06 18.67 9.64
C VAL A 68 -5.82 18.50 11.12
N GLY A 69 -4.94 19.32 11.69
CA GLY A 69 -4.70 19.34 13.13
C GLY A 69 -5.99 19.61 13.92
N LEU A 70 -6.18 18.95 15.06
CA LEU A 70 -7.40 19.08 15.88
C LEU A 70 -7.72 20.53 16.31
N ALA A 71 -6.69 21.36 16.48
CA ALA A 71 -6.82 22.76 16.86
C ALA A 71 -6.94 23.72 15.67
N ASP A 72 -6.81 23.21 14.44
CA ASP A 72 -6.87 24.03 13.23
C ASP A 72 -8.32 24.21 12.74
N THR A 73 -8.58 25.34 12.09
CA THR A 73 -9.86 25.58 11.43
C THR A 73 -10.04 24.58 10.28
N LEU A 74 -11.20 23.91 10.24
CA LEU A 74 -11.53 22.99 9.16
C LEU A 74 -11.65 23.78 7.83
N PRO A 75 -10.87 23.43 6.80
CA PRO A 75 -11.02 24.04 5.49
C PRO A 75 -12.33 23.59 4.85
N ASP A 76 -12.94 24.48 4.06
CA ASP A 76 -14.07 24.11 3.21
C ASP A 76 -13.53 23.36 1.97
N VAL A 77 -13.62 22.03 2.00
CA VAL A 77 -13.11 21.14 0.96
C VAL A 77 -14.26 20.24 0.50
N PRO A 78 -14.55 20.17 -0.82
CA PRO A 78 -15.58 19.29 -1.34
C PRO A 78 -15.25 17.82 -1.03
N ASP A 79 -16.27 17.02 -0.69
CA ASP A 79 -16.10 15.59 -0.50
C ASP A 79 -15.47 14.97 -1.76
N PRO A 80 -14.35 14.21 -1.65
CA PRO A 80 -13.68 13.58 -2.79
C PRO A 80 -14.57 12.57 -3.54
N GLY A 81 -15.75 12.23 -3.00
CA GLY A 81 -16.63 11.22 -3.55
C GLY A 81 -16.18 9.80 -3.17
N PRO A 82 -16.81 8.76 -3.72
CA PRO A 82 -16.41 7.38 -3.49
C PRO A 82 -14.99 7.12 -4.01
N VAL A 83 -14.17 6.45 -3.19
CA VAL A 83 -12.83 6.01 -3.59
C VAL A 83 -12.97 5.01 -4.73
N PRO A 84 -12.29 5.20 -5.87
CA PRO A 84 -12.24 4.18 -6.89
C PRO A 84 -11.59 2.93 -6.28
N PRO A 85 -12.15 1.72 -6.46
CA PRO A 85 -11.52 0.50 -5.95
C PRO A 85 -10.07 0.42 -6.45
N PRO A 86 -9.15 -0.15 -5.63
CA PRO A 86 -7.76 -0.30 -6.05
C PRO A 86 -7.74 -0.98 -7.41
N GLY A 87 -7.02 -0.36 -8.35
CA GLY A 87 -6.89 -0.91 -9.70
C GLY A 87 -6.18 -2.26 -9.69
N PRO A 88 -6.16 -2.96 -10.84
CA PRO A 88 -5.56 -4.29 -10.93
C PRO A 88 -4.10 -4.29 -10.45
N VAL A 89 -3.70 -5.39 -9.83
CA VAL A 89 -2.33 -5.61 -9.35
C VAL A 89 -1.35 -5.42 -10.50
N HIS A 90 -0.24 -4.75 -10.22
CA HIS A 90 0.93 -4.70 -11.07
C HIS A 90 2.19 -4.81 -10.20
N TYR A 91 2.83 -5.98 -10.21
CA TYR A 91 3.98 -6.29 -9.39
C TYR A 91 5.17 -6.68 -10.27
N GLU A 92 6.27 -5.95 -10.14
CA GLU A 92 7.50 -6.18 -10.90
C GLU A 92 8.46 -7.03 -10.08
N VAL A 93 8.81 -8.21 -10.59
CA VAL A 93 9.69 -9.16 -9.91
C VAL A 93 11.14 -8.68 -10.05
N GLY A 94 11.75 -8.28 -8.94
CA GLY A 94 13.16 -7.88 -8.90
C GLY A 94 14.12 -8.99 -8.50
N PHE A 95 13.62 -10.03 -7.84
CA PHE A 95 14.40 -11.16 -7.34
C PHE A 95 13.56 -12.43 -7.27
N THR A 96 14.16 -13.57 -7.61
CA THR A 96 13.59 -14.90 -7.38
C THR A 96 14.58 -15.78 -6.63
N GLY A 97 14.09 -16.53 -5.64
CA GLY A 97 14.99 -17.37 -4.86
C GLY A 97 14.26 -18.38 -3.98
N ARG A 98 15.02 -18.97 -3.07
CA ARG A 98 14.50 -19.96 -2.13
C ARG A 98 15.07 -19.71 -0.74
N ILE A 99 14.20 -19.67 0.26
CA ILE A 99 14.57 -19.55 1.67
C ILE A 99 14.39 -20.91 2.34
N THR A 100 15.44 -21.41 2.98
CA THR A 100 15.40 -22.66 3.74
C THR A 100 14.27 -22.62 4.77
N GLY A 101 13.41 -23.65 4.78
CA GLY A 101 12.25 -23.72 5.68
C GLY A 101 11.02 -22.91 5.25
N ARG A 102 11.14 -22.00 4.26
CA ARG A 102 10.00 -21.24 3.72
C ARG A 102 9.67 -21.58 2.26
N GLY A 103 10.63 -22.07 1.49
CA GLY A 103 10.43 -22.43 0.09
C GLY A 103 10.70 -21.25 -0.86
N PRO A 104 10.06 -21.20 -2.04
CA PRO A 104 10.31 -20.17 -3.03
C PRO A 104 9.87 -18.80 -2.53
N VAL A 105 10.58 -17.76 -2.96
CA VAL A 105 10.30 -16.37 -2.65
C VAL A 105 10.54 -15.52 -3.89
N LEU A 106 9.70 -14.52 -4.07
CA LEU A 106 9.85 -13.44 -5.02
C LEU A 106 10.02 -12.16 -4.20
N SER A 107 10.92 -11.27 -4.58
CA SER A 107 10.97 -9.91 -4.04
C SER A 107 10.90 -8.92 -5.19
N GLY A 108 10.19 -7.81 -5.01
CA GLY A 108 9.86 -6.93 -6.12
C GLY A 108 9.04 -5.73 -5.69
N SER A 109 8.69 -4.89 -6.65
CA SER A 109 7.98 -3.62 -6.42
C SER A 109 6.51 -3.75 -6.81
N LEU A 110 5.61 -3.50 -5.86
CA LEU A 110 4.19 -3.34 -6.14
C LEU A 110 3.94 -1.91 -6.66
N ARG A 111 3.63 -1.80 -7.95
CA ARG A 111 3.34 -0.53 -8.64
C ARG A 111 1.89 -0.10 -8.53
N ARG A 112 0.97 -1.06 -8.42
CA ARG A 112 -0.48 -0.83 -8.36
C ARG A 112 -1.20 -2.00 -7.70
N GLY A 113 -2.35 -1.72 -7.10
CA GLY A 113 -3.28 -2.72 -6.57
C GLY A 113 -2.94 -3.20 -5.18
N VAL A 114 -3.58 -4.27 -4.75
CA VAL A 114 -3.34 -4.92 -3.45
C VAL A 114 -3.16 -6.41 -3.70
N VAL A 115 -2.11 -7.00 -3.13
CA VAL A 115 -1.86 -8.44 -3.19
C VAL A 115 -2.12 -9.03 -1.82
N GLU A 116 -3.01 -10.02 -1.77
CA GLU A 116 -3.33 -10.76 -0.56
C GLU A 116 -2.85 -12.21 -0.65
N ALA A 117 -2.74 -12.86 0.52
CA ALA A 117 -2.55 -14.31 0.55
C ALA A 117 -3.77 -15.00 -0.10
N GLY A 118 -3.51 -15.96 -0.98
CA GLY A 118 -4.53 -16.62 -1.81
C GLY A 118 -4.71 -16.00 -3.19
N ALA A 119 -4.17 -14.79 -3.45
CA ALA A 119 -4.28 -14.15 -4.76
C ALA A 119 -3.65 -15.01 -5.86
N VAL A 120 -4.28 -15.02 -7.04
CA VAL A 120 -3.76 -15.67 -8.24
C VAL A 120 -3.37 -14.59 -9.24
N LEU A 121 -2.07 -14.46 -9.49
CA LEU A 121 -1.54 -13.45 -10.40
C LEU A 121 -1.12 -14.10 -11.72
N ALA A 122 -1.38 -13.42 -12.83
CA ALA A 122 -0.92 -13.84 -14.15
C ALA A 122 0.48 -13.29 -14.42
N VAL A 123 1.35 -14.11 -15.01
CA VAL A 123 2.65 -13.68 -15.51
C VAL A 123 2.45 -13.10 -16.91
N VAL A 124 2.78 -11.83 -17.09
CA VAL A 124 2.59 -11.12 -18.37
C VAL A 124 3.39 -11.82 -19.47
N GLY A 125 2.72 -12.11 -20.59
CA GLY A 125 3.37 -12.65 -21.80
C GLY A 125 3.61 -14.17 -21.81
N SER A 126 3.46 -14.89 -20.69
CA SER A 126 3.66 -16.35 -20.64
C SER A 126 2.36 -17.15 -20.53
N GLY A 127 1.25 -16.52 -20.14
CA GLY A 127 -0.02 -17.19 -19.86
C GLY A 127 -0.03 -18.04 -18.59
N ALA A 128 1.11 -18.11 -17.88
CA ALA A 128 1.21 -18.80 -16.59
C ALA A 128 0.55 -17.99 -15.47
N THR A 129 0.21 -18.69 -14.38
CA THR A 129 -0.31 -18.07 -13.16
C THR A 129 0.43 -18.52 -11.94
N VAL A 130 0.41 -17.65 -10.93
CA VAL A 130 1.13 -17.81 -9.68
C VAL A 130 0.15 -17.63 -8.53
N ARG A 131 -0.05 -18.68 -7.74
CA ARG A 131 -0.80 -18.59 -6.48
C ARG A 131 0.11 -18.04 -5.39
N VAL A 132 -0.28 -16.93 -4.78
CA VAL A 132 0.43 -16.31 -3.66
C VAL A 132 0.00 -17.00 -2.37
N ARG A 133 0.92 -17.69 -1.69
CA ARG A 133 0.62 -18.34 -0.40
C ARG A 133 0.66 -17.35 0.76
N SER A 134 1.62 -16.44 0.74
CA SER A 134 1.77 -15.41 1.76
C SER A 134 2.50 -14.20 1.21
N VAL A 135 2.27 -13.05 1.84
CA VAL A 135 2.90 -11.77 1.51
C VAL A 135 3.68 -11.32 2.73
N GLU A 136 4.95 -10.96 2.54
CA GLU A 136 5.77 -10.29 3.54
C GLU A 136 6.13 -8.90 3.04
N PHE A 137 5.98 -7.92 3.92
CA PHE A 137 6.38 -6.55 3.62
C PHE A 137 7.84 -6.37 4.03
N HIS A 138 8.69 -5.89 3.14
CA HIS A 138 10.04 -5.46 3.49
C HIS A 138 10.01 -4.00 3.96
N ARG A 139 10.93 -3.61 4.86
CA ARG A 139 10.95 -2.26 5.48
C ARG A 139 11.37 -1.14 4.53
N ARG A 140 11.53 -1.44 3.23
CA ARG A 140 12.06 -0.53 2.23
C ARG A 140 10.95 -0.21 1.24
N GLU A 141 10.53 1.04 1.22
CA GLU A 141 9.76 1.61 0.11
C GLU A 141 10.75 2.37 -0.77
N THR A 142 10.55 2.31 -2.07
CA THR A 142 11.36 3.04 -3.05
C THR A 142 10.46 4.08 -3.74
N VAL A 143 11.06 5.02 -4.48
CA VAL A 143 10.32 5.93 -5.38
C VAL A 143 9.42 5.18 -6.37
N ASP A 144 9.73 3.90 -6.55
CA ASP A 144 9.11 2.96 -7.46
C ASP A 144 7.96 2.16 -6.83
N GLY A 145 7.66 2.34 -5.55
CA GLY A 145 6.57 1.67 -4.86
C GLY A 145 7.02 0.81 -3.68
N VAL A 146 6.11 -0.04 -3.19
CA VAL A 146 6.36 -0.86 -2.00
C VAL A 146 7.12 -2.11 -2.38
N VAL A 147 8.27 -2.37 -1.72
CA VAL A 147 8.98 -3.64 -1.90
C VAL A 147 8.27 -4.73 -1.11
N LEU A 148 7.68 -5.68 -1.83
CA LEU A 148 7.00 -6.85 -1.27
C LEU A 148 7.80 -8.12 -1.52
N GLY A 149 7.80 -8.97 -0.52
CA GLY A 149 8.16 -10.37 -0.64
C GLY A 149 6.88 -11.18 -0.88
N LEU A 150 6.78 -11.87 -2.01
CA LEU A 150 5.70 -12.82 -2.28
C LEU A 150 6.25 -14.23 -2.12
N TYR A 151 5.49 -15.09 -1.44
CA TYR A 151 5.79 -16.51 -1.36
C TYR A 151 4.84 -17.26 -2.27
N PRO A 152 5.26 -17.63 -3.49
CA PRO A 152 4.41 -18.36 -4.41
C PRO A 152 4.22 -19.81 -3.95
N HIS A 153 3.17 -20.45 -4.46
CA HIS A 153 3.00 -21.89 -4.33
C HIS A 153 4.19 -22.60 -5.00
N PRO A 154 4.77 -23.66 -4.38
CA PRO A 154 5.93 -24.36 -4.93
C PRO A 154 5.78 -24.82 -6.37
N ASP A 155 4.59 -25.32 -6.73
CA ASP A 155 4.29 -25.79 -8.10
C ASP A 155 4.33 -24.67 -9.15
N ASP A 156 4.07 -23.43 -8.74
CA ASP A 156 3.95 -22.30 -9.66
C ASP A 156 5.24 -21.48 -9.73
N ALA A 157 6.14 -21.66 -8.76
CA ALA A 157 7.34 -20.83 -8.60
C ALA A 157 8.30 -20.91 -9.78
N ALA A 158 8.31 -22.02 -10.52
CA ALA A 158 9.14 -22.20 -11.71
C ALA A 158 8.65 -21.40 -12.93
N HIS A 159 7.45 -20.82 -12.86
CA HIS A 159 6.87 -20.02 -13.94
C HIS A 159 7.22 -18.54 -13.86
N VAL A 160 8.00 -18.12 -12.86
CA VAL A 160 8.34 -16.73 -12.61
C VAL A 160 9.86 -16.57 -12.57
N ALA A 161 10.35 -15.56 -13.28
CA ALA A 161 11.74 -15.15 -13.30
C ALA A 161 11.90 -13.68 -12.87
N GLU A 162 13.14 -13.29 -12.62
CA GLU A 162 13.48 -11.88 -12.42
C GLU A 162 13.19 -11.09 -13.70
N GLY A 163 12.60 -9.91 -13.55
CA GLY A 163 12.14 -9.07 -14.66
C GLY A 163 10.69 -9.34 -15.10
N ASP A 164 10.06 -10.41 -14.63
CA ASP A 164 8.66 -10.68 -14.93
C ASP A 164 7.72 -9.66 -14.25
N VAL A 165 6.56 -9.47 -14.87
CA VAL A 165 5.47 -8.66 -14.32
C VAL A 165 4.30 -9.58 -13.97
N LEU A 166 3.82 -9.47 -12.74
CA LEU A 166 2.63 -10.17 -12.24
C LEU A 166 1.44 -9.21 -12.18
N VAL A 167 0.31 -9.61 -12.75
CA VAL A 167 -0.92 -8.80 -12.78
C VAL A 167 -2.14 -9.55 -12.26
N SER A 168 -3.15 -8.82 -11.77
CA SER A 168 -4.48 -9.42 -11.54
C SER A 168 -5.03 -10.00 -12.83
N ARG A 169 -5.74 -11.13 -12.77
CA ARG A 169 -6.56 -11.56 -13.91
C ARG A 169 -7.68 -10.53 -14.12
N GLU A 170 -7.88 -10.11 -15.37
CA GLU A 170 -9.03 -9.29 -15.71
C GLU A 170 -10.33 -10.04 -15.34
N GLY A 171 -11.17 -9.44 -14.48
CA GLY A 171 -12.48 -9.97 -14.11
C GLY A 171 -12.70 -10.35 -12.64
N GLU A 172 -11.71 -10.21 -11.75
CA GLU A 172 -11.90 -10.39 -10.30
C GLU A 172 -11.72 -9.03 -9.59
N GLY A 173 -12.81 -8.28 -9.49
CA GLY A 173 -12.95 -7.04 -8.73
C GLY A 173 -14.34 -6.93 -8.13
#